data_AF-A0A0K1PQ02-F1
#
_entry.id   AF-A0A0K1PQ02-F1
#
_cell.length_a   1.000
_cell.length_b   1.000
_cell.length_c   1.000
_cell.angle_alpha   90.00
_cell.angle_beta   90.00
_cell.angle_gamma   90.00
#
_symmetry.space_group_name_H-M   'P 1'
#
loop_
_entity.id
_entity.type
_entity.pdbx_description
1 polymer ?
#
loop_
_entity_poly.entity_id
_entity_poly.type
_entity_poly.pdbx_seq_one_letter_code
_entity_poly.pdbx_strand_id
1 'polypeptide(L)' 'MVLMDPEASCSACRATFDEWAALELVARIESTEVERLIRGWSANLCIEVRACRWCGKGITRKCEWVSP' A
#
# COMPACT_ATOMS: atom_id res chain seq x y z
N MET A 1 14.47 5.98 -14.15
CA MET A 1 14.75 4.84 -13.25
C MET A 1 13.40 4.21 -12.95
N VAL A 2 13.08 3.05 -13.53
CA VAL A 2 11.81 2.37 -13.25
C VAL A 2 11.98 1.72 -11.87
N LEU A 3 11.39 2.33 -10.84
CA LEU A 3 11.31 1.70 -9.53
C LEU A 3 10.40 0.49 -9.71
N MET A 4 11.00 -0.71 -9.82
CA MET A 4 10.24 -1.96 -9.79
C MET A 4 9.45 -1.99 -8.49
N ASP A 5 8.13 -2.10 -8.62
CA ASP A 5 7.23 -2.23 -7.50
C ASP A 5 7.50 -3.59 -6.82
N PRO A 6 7.87 -3.64 -5.53
CA PRO A 6 8.29 -4.88 -4.90
C PRO A 6 7.22 -5.97 -4.95
N GLU A 7 7.69 -7.22 -5.00
CA GLU A 7 6.86 -8.42 -4.87
C GLU A 7 5.99 -8.33 -3.61
N ALA A 8 4.73 -8.73 -3.74
CA ALA A 8 3.79 -8.77 -2.64
C ALA A 8 3.37 -10.20 -2.33
N SER A 9 3.17 -10.50 -1.04
CA SER A 9 2.62 -11.78 -0.62
C SER A 9 1.45 -11.59 0.34
N CYS A 10 0.43 -12.44 0.19
CA CYS A 10 -0.69 -12.48 1.11
C CYS A 10 -0.39 -13.46 2.25
N SER A 11 -0.23 -12.97 3.47
CA SER A 11 0.02 -13.83 4.63
C SER A 11 -1.14 -14.77 4.98
N ALA A 12 -2.37 -14.46 4.53
CA ALA A 12 -3.55 -15.28 4.82
C ALA A 12 -3.65 -16.52 3.93
N CYS A 13 -3.53 -16.37 2.61
CA CYS A 13 -3.65 -17.48 1.65
C CYS A 13 -2.33 -17.92 1.02
N ARG A 14 -1.22 -17.25 1.37
CA ARG A 14 0.15 -17.49 0.86
C ARG A 14 0.33 -17.25 -0.65
N ALA A 15 -0.64 -16.62 -1.31
CA ALA A 15 -0.49 -16.20 -2.70
C ALA A 15 0.62 -15.15 -2.82
N THR A 16 1.46 -15.28 -3.84
CA THR A 16 2.50 -14.31 -4.22
C THR A 16 2.07 -13.55 -5.47
N PHE A 17 2.60 -12.33 -5.61
CA PHE A 17 2.31 -11.40 -6.69
C PHE A 17 3.60 -10.71 -7.08
N ASP A 18 3.93 -10.72 -8.36
CA ASP A 18 5.18 -10.16 -8.88
C ASP A 18 5.31 -8.65 -8.61
N GLU A 19 4.17 -7.96 -8.47
CA GLU A 19 4.08 -6.54 -8.19
C GLU A 19 2.94 -6.23 -7.21
N TRP A 20 3.13 -5.22 -6.36
CA TRP A 20 2.08 -4.73 -5.46
C TRP A 20 0.85 -4.22 -6.22
N ALA A 21 1.06 -3.66 -7.42
CA ALA A 21 -0.01 -3.24 -8.32
C ALA A 21 -0.99 -4.37 -8.74
N ALA A 22 -0.61 -5.65 -8.63
CA ALA A 22 -1.45 -6.79 -8.98
C ALA A 22 -2.53 -7.12 -7.93
N LEU A 23 -2.45 -6.51 -6.74
CA LEU A 23 -3.51 -6.55 -5.73
C LEU A 23 -4.58 -5.49 -6.05
N GLU A 24 -5.82 -5.72 -5.61
CA GLU A 24 -6.92 -4.79 -5.86
C GLU A 24 -6.83 -3.56 -4.94
N LEU A 25 -6.81 -2.35 -5.49
CA LEU A 25 -6.79 -1.13 -4.67
C LEU A 25 -8.13 -0.93 -3.97
N VAL A 26 -8.11 -0.87 -2.63
CA VAL A 26 -9.31 -0.69 -1.80
C VAL A 26 -9.40 0.73 -1.29
N ALA A 27 -8.31 1.26 -0.76
CA ALA A 27 -8.25 2.60 -0.19
C ALA A 27 -6.84 3.16 -0.23
N ARG A 28 -6.77 4.48 -0.26
CA ARG A 28 -5.53 5.24 -0.04
C ARG A 28 -5.82 6.29 1.03
N ILE A 29 -4.99 6.31 2.06
CA ILE A 29 -5.03 7.32 3.12
C ILE A 29 -3.92 8.31 2.82
N GLU A 30 -4.33 9.54 2.52
CA GLU A 30 -3.43 10.62 2.13
C GLU A 30 -2.53 11.06 3.28
N SER A 31 -1.34 11.57 2.96
CA SER A 31 -0.36 11.93 4.00
C SER A 31 -0.92 12.95 5.00
N THR A 32 -1.66 13.95 4.52
CA THR A 32 -2.35 14.95 5.35
C THR A 32 -3.38 14.32 6.30
N GLU A 33 -4.06 13.26 5.87
CA GLU A 33 -4.98 12.52 6.72
C GLU A 33 -4.23 11.68 7.75
N VAL A 34 -3.13 11.03 7.36
CA VAL A 34 -2.30 10.26 8.30
C VAL A 34 -1.67 11.17 9.35
N GLU A 35 -1.16 12.35 8.96
CA GLU A 35 -0.61 13.36 9.89
C GLU A 35 -1.63 13.83 10.92
N ARG A 36 -2.89 14.00 10.49
CA ARG A 36 -3.99 14.37 11.40
C ARG A 36 -4.25 13.30 12.47
N LEU A 37 -4.02 12.03 12.13
CA LEU A 37 -4.27 10.89 13.00
C LEU A 37 -3.05 10.49 13.85
N ILE A 38 -1.84 10.61 13.31
CA ILE A 38 -0.60 10.13 13.91
C ILE A 38 0.42 11.27 13.92
N ARG A 39 0.68 11.83 15.12
CA ARG A 39 1.71 12.86 15.29
C ARG A 39 3.10 12.30 14.95
N GLY A 40 3.87 13.06 14.19
CA GLY A 40 5.23 12.68 13.78
C GLY A 40 5.30 11.74 12.59
N TRP A 41 4.18 11.48 11.91
CA TRP A 41 4.20 10.85 10.61
C TRP A 41 4.91 11.74 9.58
N SER A 42 5.65 11.15 8.65
CA SER A 42 6.34 11.92 7.60
C SER A 42 5.34 12.48 6.60
N ALA A 43 5.45 13.78 6.31
CA ALA A 43 4.54 14.52 5.42
C ALA A 43 4.41 13.95 4.00
N ASN A 44 5.39 13.14 3.60
CA ASN A 44 5.42 12.54 2.27
C ASN A 44 5.08 11.05 2.29
N LEU A 45 4.48 10.53 3.38
CA LEU A 45 4.10 9.11 3.46
C LEU A 45 2.58 8.95 3.47
N CYS A 46 2.08 8.11 2.57
CA CYS A 46 0.70 7.64 2.53
C CYS A 46 0.59 6.20 3.02
N ILE A 47 -0.65 5.75 3.26
CA ILE A 47 -0.95 4.33 3.47
C ILE A 47 -1.82 3.87 2.30
N GLU A 48 -1.38 2.83 1.61
CA GLU A 48 -2.17 2.16 0.59
C GLU A 48 -2.69 0.83 1.14
N VAL A 49 -3.99 0.62 0.99
CA VAL A 49 -4.68 -0.61 1.37
C VAL A 49 -5.15 -1.30 0.10
N ARG A 50 -4.66 -2.52 -0.10
CA ARG A 50 -5.07 -3.37 -1.21
C ARG A 50 -5.63 -4.70 -0.74
N ALA A 51 -6.52 -5.31 -1.50
CA ALA A 51 -7.06 -6.63 -1.23
C ALA A 51 -6.34 -7.70 -2.06
N CYS A 52 -6.11 -8.85 -1.42
CA CYS A 52 -5.69 -10.06 -2.12
C CYS A 52 -6.80 -10.52 -3.07
N ARG A 53 -6.54 -10.53 -4.37
CA ARG A 53 -7.52 -11.00 -5.38
C ARG A 53 -7.98 -12.45 -5.22
N TRP A 54 -7.26 -13.26 -4.42
CA TRP A 54 -7.59 -14.67 -4.19
C TRP A 54 -8.48 -14.89 -2.96
N CYS A 55 -8.25 -14.16 -1.87
CA CYS A 55 -8.95 -14.39 -0.59
C CYS A 55 -9.63 -13.16 -0.01
N GLY A 56 -9.53 -12.00 -0.68
CA GLY A 56 -10.10 -10.73 -0.23
C GLY A 56 -9.41 -10.09 0.98
N LYS A 57 -8.36 -10.70 1.55
CA LYS A 57 -7.70 -10.16 2.73
C LYS A 57 -7.02 -8.82 2.39
N GLY A 58 -7.29 -7.80 3.21
CA GLY A 58 -6.62 -6.50 3.14
C GLY A 58 -5.14 -6.59 3.54
N ILE A 59 -4.29 -5.94 2.76
CA ILE A 59 -2.86 -5.81 2.93
C ILE A 59 -2.54 -4.32 2.87
N THR A 60 -1.73 -3.83 3.81
CA THR A 60 -1.40 -2.41 3.93
C THR A 60 0.08 -2.18 3.67
N ARG A 61 0.40 -1.10 2.97
CA ARG A 61 1.78 -0.69 2.71
C ARG A 61 1.95 0.82 2.92
N LYS A 62 3.10 1.21 3.48
CA LYS A 62 3.54 2.62 3.47
C LYS A 62 4.03 2.97 2.06
N CYS A 63 3.49 4.03 1.49
CA CYS A 63 3.89 4.55 0.18
C CYS A 63 4.51 5.93 0.34
N GLU A 64 5.51 6.24 -0.48
CA GLU A 64 5.99 7.62 -0.61
C GLU A 64 5.07 8.37 -1.57
N TRP A 65 4.56 9.51 -1.13
CA TRP A 65 3.82 10.43 -1.96
C TRP A 65 4.81 11.15 -2.87
N VAL A 66 4.87 10.71 -4.13
CA VAL A 66 5.53 11.46 -5.20
C VAL A 66 4.48 12.43 -5.73
N SER A 67 4.61 13.71 -5.40
CA SER A 67 3.73 14.74 -5.94
C SER A 67 3.79 14.70 -7.48
N PRO A 68 2.64 14.79 -8.18
CA PRO A 68 2.66 15.03 -9.63
C PRO A 68 3.28 16.39 -9.96
#